data_AF-A0A0S8CD39-F1
#
_entry.id   AF-A0A0S8CD39-F1
#
_cell.length_a   1.000
_cell.length_b   1.000
_cell.length_c   1.000
_cell.angle_alpha   90.00
_cell.angle_beta   90.00
_cell.angle_gamma   90.00
#
_symmetry.space_group_name_H-M   'P 1'
#
loop_
_entity.id
_entity.type
_entity.pdbx_description
1 polymer ?
#
loop_
_entity_poly.entity_id
_entity_poly.type
_entity_poly.pdbx_seq_one_letter_code
_entity_poly.pdbx_strand_id
1 'polypeptide(L)'
;MGDEIKSALEIAMEKVEKLGEVTDEERLRWKNVPLGEKLAARYLKQNLNLLVELGKFDEDAKKYVIEGFQDVLIRNIELPRNDYLRKKNKRVMDGVKLLKNDKVSAENVFSRMRRIFEHYVEQGEQQRKQAYESLKAEVEARIQQALKQQMGSLANMKINVESQPQFQEEWRRMLAQLDMQYISVLNEYKKELSAIS
;
A
#
# COMPACT_ATOMS: atom_id res chain seq x y z
N MET A 1 -29.84 20.44 -43.53
CA MET A 1 -29.74 19.69 -42.26
C MET A 1 -28.81 20.48 -41.37
N GLY A 2 -29.35 21.23 -40.42
CA GLY A 2 -28.56 21.99 -39.46
C GLY A 2 -28.49 21.19 -38.17
N ASP A 3 -27.28 20.88 -37.72
CA ASP A 3 -27.09 20.33 -36.37
C ASP A 3 -27.47 21.42 -35.36
N GLU A 4 -28.54 21.18 -34.59
CA GLU A 4 -28.88 21.99 -33.44
C GLU A 4 -27.76 21.84 -32.39
N ILE A 5 -27.04 22.94 -32.15
CA ILE A 5 -26.01 23.01 -31.11
C ILE A 5 -26.73 23.05 -29.77
N LYS A 6 -26.67 21.94 -29.02
CA LYS A 6 -27.24 21.84 -27.68
C LYS A 6 -26.67 22.89 -26.74
N SER A 7 -27.54 23.47 -25.92
CA SER A 7 -27.15 24.40 -24.86
C SER A 7 -26.33 23.69 -23.78
N ALA A 8 -25.44 24.43 -23.10
CA ALA A 8 -24.72 23.93 -21.93
C ALA A 8 -25.65 23.38 -20.84
N LEU A 9 -26.87 23.94 -20.73
CA LEU A 9 -27.90 23.46 -19.81
C LEU A 9 -28.47 22.10 -20.23
N GLU A 10 -28.72 21.88 -21.51
CA GLU A 10 -29.23 20.61 -22.04
C GLU A 10 -28.18 19.50 -21.90
N ILE A 11 -26.91 19.81 -22.16
CA ILE A 11 -25.79 18.87 -21.95
C ILE A 11 -25.64 18.54 -20.44
N ALA A 12 -25.88 19.51 -19.56
CA ALA A 12 -25.87 19.29 -18.12
C ALA A 12 -27.05 18.42 -17.67
N MET A 13 -28.26 18.67 -18.17
CA MET A 13 -29.45 17.88 -17.83
C MET A 13 -29.38 16.46 -18.39
N GLU A 14 -28.89 16.25 -19.62
CA GLU A 14 -28.65 14.90 -20.17
C GLU A 14 -27.60 14.14 -19.36
N LYS A 15 -26.60 14.82 -18.79
CA LYS A 15 -25.64 14.18 -17.88
C LYS A 15 -26.27 13.81 -16.54
N VAL A 16 -27.16 14.65 -16.01
CA VAL A 16 -27.90 14.38 -14.77
C VAL A 16 -28.90 13.23 -14.94
N GLU A 17 -29.65 13.20 -16.04
CA GLU A 17 -30.56 12.09 -16.37
C GLU A 17 -29.82 10.76 -16.58
N LYS A 18 -28.64 10.78 -17.21
CA LYS A 18 -27.78 9.59 -17.37
C LYS A 18 -27.18 9.09 -16.06
N LEU A 19 -27.08 9.93 -15.04
CA LEU A 19 -26.56 9.55 -13.72
C LEU A 19 -27.63 8.87 -12.85
N GLY A 20 -28.91 8.98 -13.20
CA GLY A 20 -30.03 8.45 -12.41
C GLY A 20 -30.25 9.19 -11.09
N GLU A 21 -31.41 8.98 -10.46
CA GLU A 21 -31.63 9.47 -9.10
C GLU A 21 -30.79 8.67 -8.11
N VAL A 22 -30.08 9.36 -7.20
CA VAL A 22 -29.30 8.71 -6.15
C VAL A 22 -30.22 7.88 -5.26
N THR A 23 -30.00 6.57 -5.25
CA THR A 23 -30.77 5.63 -4.46
C THR A 23 -30.57 5.87 -2.95
N ASP A 24 -31.54 5.47 -2.13
CA ASP A 24 -31.40 5.56 -0.67
C ASP A 24 -30.21 4.72 -0.16
N GLU A 25 -29.88 3.64 -0.88
CA GLU A 25 -28.71 2.82 -0.62
C GLU A 25 -27.40 3.59 -0.82
N GLU A 26 -27.28 4.31 -1.93
CA GLU A 26 -26.10 5.14 -2.22
C GLU A 26 -25.97 6.30 -1.23
N ARG A 27 -27.09 6.92 -0.82
CA ARG A 27 -27.09 7.96 0.22
C ARG A 27 -26.58 7.42 1.56
N LEU A 28 -27.04 6.23 1.96
CA LEU A 28 -26.56 5.56 3.17
C LEU A 28 -25.07 5.23 3.07
N ARG A 29 -24.61 4.72 1.93
CA ARG A 29 -23.19 4.41 1.70
C ARG A 29 -22.32 5.66 1.79
N TRP A 30 -22.68 6.73 1.08
CA TRP A 30 -21.93 8.01 1.11
C TRP A 30 -21.87 8.63 2.50
N LYS A 31 -22.93 8.49 3.29
CA LYS A 31 -22.96 8.97 4.67
C LYS A 31 -22.05 8.16 5.59
N ASN A 32 -22.05 6.84 5.46
CA ASN A 32 -21.50 5.94 6.47
C ASN A 32 -20.09 5.40 6.17
N VAL A 33 -19.72 5.23 4.89
CA VAL A 33 -18.36 4.80 4.51
C VAL A 33 -17.28 5.73 5.10
N PRO A 34 -17.39 7.07 4.99
CA PRO A 34 -16.41 7.99 5.59
C PRO A 34 -16.31 7.89 7.12
N LEU A 35 -17.39 7.46 7.80
CA LEU A 35 -17.36 7.21 9.25
C LEU A 35 -16.53 5.96 9.56
N GLY A 36 -16.66 4.91 8.74
CA GLY A 36 -15.79 3.73 8.76
C GLY A 36 -14.32 4.06 8.57
N GLU A 37 -14.01 4.90 7.57
CA GLU A 37 -12.63 5.34 7.30
C GLU A 37 -12.02 6.09 8.50
N LYS A 38 -12.79 7.01 9.10
CA LYS A 38 -12.39 7.74 10.32
C LYS A 38 -12.17 6.79 11.50
N LEU A 39 -13.04 5.79 11.65
CA LEU A 39 -12.90 4.76 12.68
C LEU A 39 -11.62 3.93 12.47
N ALA A 40 -11.29 3.57 11.23
CA ALA A 40 -10.05 2.85 10.91
C ALA A 40 -8.81 3.69 11.24
N ALA A 41 -8.80 4.97 10.88
CA ALA A 41 -7.70 5.87 11.23
C ALA A 41 -7.49 5.98 12.75
N ARG A 42 -8.59 6.06 13.52
CA ARG A 42 -8.53 6.02 14.99
C ARG A 42 -8.03 4.68 15.49
N TYR A 43 -8.56 3.57 14.98
CA TYR A 43 -8.15 2.21 15.34
C TYR A 43 -6.65 1.99 15.13
N LEU A 44 -6.07 2.46 14.03
CA LEU A 44 -4.63 2.30 13.81
C LEU A 44 -3.77 3.09 14.80
N LYS A 45 -4.25 4.24 15.29
CA LYS A 45 -3.49 5.15 16.16
C LYS A 45 -3.68 4.89 17.65
N GLN A 46 -4.87 4.43 18.06
CA GLN A 46 -5.28 4.33 19.47
C GLN A 46 -5.63 2.90 19.81
N ASN A 47 -5.49 2.46 21.06
CA ASN A 47 -5.96 1.14 21.48
C ASN A 47 -7.49 1.18 21.69
N LEU A 48 -8.25 0.79 20.66
CA LEU A 48 -9.72 0.88 20.62
C LEU A 48 -10.34 -0.49 20.54
N ASN A 49 -11.46 -0.70 21.26
CA ASN A 49 -12.29 -1.88 21.12
C ASN A 49 -13.22 -1.70 19.91
N LEU A 50 -12.91 -2.39 18.82
CA LEU A 50 -13.63 -2.28 17.56
C LEU A 50 -15.11 -2.66 17.67
N LEU A 51 -15.45 -3.71 18.41
CA LEU A 51 -16.83 -4.16 18.56
C LEU A 51 -17.68 -3.13 19.32
N VAL A 52 -17.11 -2.49 20.34
CA VAL A 52 -17.77 -1.42 21.09
C VAL A 52 -18.03 -0.20 20.22
N GLU A 53 -17.06 0.21 19.40
CA GLU A 53 -17.26 1.35 18.49
C GLU A 53 -18.27 1.03 17.38
N LEU A 54 -18.26 -0.18 16.82
CA LEU A 54 -19.24 -0.60 15.81
C LEU A 54 -20.65 -0.79 16.37
N GLY A 55 -20.78 -1.11 17.66
CA GLY A 55 -22.08 -1.21 18.35
C GLY A 55 -22.82 0.12 18.50
N LYS A 56 -22.18 1.26 18.15
CA LYS A 56 -22.80 2.59 18.17
C LYS A 56 -23.60 2.91 16.90
N PHE A 57 -23.54 2.05 15.90
CA PHE A 57 -24.22 2.24 14.62
C PHE A 57 -25.38 1.25 14.49
N ASP A 58 -26.50 1.73 13.96
CA ASP A 58 -27.63 0.88 13.59
C ASP A 58 -27.24 -0.08 12.46
N GLU A 59 -27.91 -1.22 12.35
CA GLU A 59 -27.54 -2.31 11.43
C GLU A 59 -27.46 -1.86 9.94
N ASP A 60 -28.39 -0.99 9.50
CA ASP A 60 -28.39 -0.46 8.13
C ASP A 60 -27.17 0.42 7.82
N ALA A 61 -26.65 1.13 8.82
CA ALA A 61 -25.46 1.96 8.69
C ALA A 61 -24.18 1.12 8.85
N LYS A 62 -24.22 0.14 9.75
CA LYS A 62 -23.07 -0.67 10.20
C LYS A 62 -22.38 -1.39 9.05
N LYS A 63 -23.13 -1.91 8.07
CA LYS A 63 -22.55 -2.56 6.88
C LYS A 63 -21.62 -1.62 6.10
N TYR A 64 -22.01 -0.36 5.90
CA TYR A 64 -21.21 0.63 5.18
C TYR A 64 -20.06 1.19 6.04
N VAL A 65 -20.24 1.28 7.35
CA VAL A 65 -19.14 1.61 8.28
C VAL A 65 -18.07 0.53 8.23
N ILE A 66 -18.46 -0.75 8.26
CA ILE A 66 -17.55 -1.89 8.13
C ILE A 66 -16.83 -1.84 6.78
N GLU A 67 -17.53 -1.53 5.69
CA GLU A 67 -16.96 -1.39 4.35
C GLU A 67 -15.80 -0.36 4.33
N GLY A 68 -16.07 0.89 4.75
CA GLY A 68 -15.04 1.94 4.78
C GLY A 68 -13.90 1.62 5.75
N PHE A 69 -14.22 0.96 6.87
CA PHE A 69 -13.21 0.54 7.84
C PHE A 69 -12.25 -0.52 7.26
N GLN A 70 -12.81 -1.54 6.59
CA GLN A 70 -12.03 -2.61 5.98
C GLN A 70 -11.18 -2.10 4.82
N ASP A 71 -11.70 -1.22 3.96
CA ASP A 71 -10.91 -0.64 2.85
C ASP A 71 -9.64 0.04 3.36
N VAL A 72 -9.78 0.92 4.36
CA VAL A 72 -8.63 1.61 4.95
C VAL A 72 -7.64 0.64 5.57
N LEU A 73 -8.12 -0.35 6.32
CA LEU A 73 -7.25 -1.36 6.93
C LEU A 73 -6.46 -2.15 5.89
N ILE A 74 -7.14 -2.73 4.90
CA ILE A 74 -6.51 -3.58 3.86
C ILE A 74 -5.49 -2.77 3.08
N ARG A 75 -5.80 -1.51 2.72
CA ARG A 75 -4.86 -0.61 2.03
C ARG A 75 -3.60 -0.33 2.85
N ASN A 76 -3.73 -0.27 4.18
CA ASN A 76 -2.65 0.01 5.12
C ASN A 76 -1.76 -1.21 5.46
N ILE A 77 -2.05 -2.41 4.94
CA ILE A 77 -1.13 -3.54 5.03
C ILE A 77 0.10 -3.23 4.15
N GLU A 78 1.30 -3.30 4.67
CA GLU A 78 2.52 -2.95 3.93
C GLU A 78 3.65 -3.97 4.17
N LEU A 79 4.79 -3.83 3.48
CA LEU A 79 5.92 -4.72 3.75
C LEU A 79 6.47 -4.46 5.17
N PRO A 80 6.82 -5.51 5.94
CA PRO A 80 7.24 -5.38 7.33
C PRO A 80 8.71 -4.93 7.44
N ARG A 81 9.02 -3.73 6.93
CA ARG A 81 10.41 -3.21 6.85
C ARG A 81 11.05 -2.97 8.22
N ASN A 82 10.24 -2.95 9.28
CA ASN A 82 10.69 -2.81 10.65
C ASN A 82 9.63 -3.40 11.61
N ASP A 83 10.01 -3.50 12.88
CA ASP A 83 9.18 -4.02 13.96
C ASP A 83 7.85 -3.27 14.14
N TYR A 84 7.85 -1.96 13.92
CA TYR A 84 6.65 -1.15 13.99
C TYR A 84 5.64 -1.57 12.91
N LEU A 85 6.09 -1.69 11.66
CA LEU A 85 5.25 -2.13 10.54
C LEU A 85 4.78 -3.57 10.71
N ARG A 86 5.63 -4.47 11.23
CA ARG A 86 5.24 -5.85 11.55
C ARG A 86 4.07 -5.88 12.55
N LYS A 87 4.17 -5.11 13.64
CA LYS A 87 3.11 -5.01 14.65
C LYS A 87 1.86 -4.34 14.10
N LYS A 88 2.01 -3.29 13.29
CA LYS A 88 0.90 -2.61 12.60
C LYS A 88 0.14 -3.58 11.69
N ASN A 89 0.83 -4.33 10.84
CA ASN A 89 0.22 -5.32 9.95
C ASN A 89 -0.56 -6.39 10.73
N LYS A 90 0.02 -6.93 11.80
CA LYS A 90 -0.68 -7.91 12.64
C LYS A 90 -2.01 -7.33 13.16
N ARG A 91 -1.95 -6.12 13.71
CA ARG A 91 -3.13 -5.42 14.23
C ARG A 91 -4.20 -5.16 13.16
N VAL A 92 -3.77 -4.78 11.96
CA VAL A 92 -4.64 -4.58 10.79
C VAL A 92 -5.32 -5.90 10.43
N MET A 93 -4.57 -6.99 10.30
CA MET A 93 -5.09 -8.31 9.94
C MET A 93 -6.08 -8.83 10.99
N ASP A 94 -5.77 -8.66 12.29
CA ASP A 94 -6.68 -9.03 13.38
C ASP A 94 -7.99 -8.24 13.31
N GLY A 95 -7.91 -6.93 13.01
CA GLY A 95 -9.08 -6.07 12.84
C GLY A 95 -9.94 -6.46 11.64
N VAL A 96 -9.33 -6.78 10.50
CA VAL A 96 -10.07 -7.25 9.31
C VAL A 96 -10.71 -8.61 9.59
N LYS A 97 -9.97 -9.55 10.19
CA LYS A 97 -10.46 -10.90 10.53
C LYS A 97 -11.70 -10.87 11.40
N LEU A 98 -11.76 -9.94 12.34
CA LEU A 98 -12.90 -9.78 13.25
C LEU A 98 -14.21 -9.48 12.51
N LEU A 99 -14.11 -8.81 11.36
CA LEU A 99 -15.23 -8.29 10.59
C LEU A 99 -15.61 -9.14 9.37
N LYS A 100 -14.80 -10.14 9.01
CA LYS A 100 -15.13 -11.06 7.91
C LYS A 100 -16.15 -12.10 8.37
N ASN A 101 -17.15 -12.35 7.54
CA ASN A 101 -18.08 -13.45 7.73
C ASN A 101 -17.38 -14.77 7.45
N ASP A 102 -16.65 -14.85 6.33
CA ASP A 102 -15.82 -16.02 6.00
C ASP A 102 -14.41 -15.88 6.60
N LYS A 103 -14.31 -16.22 7.89
CA LYS A 103 -13.05 -16.18 8.65
C LYS A 103 -12.02 -17.20 8.16
N VAL A 104 -12.47 -18.30 7.54
CA VAL A 104 -11.58 -19.36 7.06
C VAL A 104 -10.85 -18.89 5.80
N SER A 105 -11.60 -18.37 4.83
CA SER A 105 -11.00 -17.80 3.62
C SER A 105 -10.09 -16.61 3.94
N ALA A 106 -10.51 -15.73 4.86
CA ALA A 106 -9.66 -14.63 5.31
C ALA A 106 -8.34 -15.12 5.94
N GLU A 107 -8.40 -16.15 6.79
CA GLU A 107 -7.21 -16.74 7.41
C GLU A 107 -6.27 -17.40 6.38
N ASN A 108 -6.80 -18.02 5.34
CA ASN A 108 -6.01 -18.59 4.26
C ASN A 108 -5.20 -17.51 3.51
N VAL A 109 -5.82 -16.36 3.23
CA VAL A 109 -5.12 -15.20 2.65
C VAL A 109 -4.05 -14.69 3.62
N PHE A 110 -4.40 -14.52 4.90
CA PHE A 110 -3.46 -14.06 5.93
C PHE A 110 -2.26 -14.98 6.09
N SER A 111 -2.44 -16.29 6.00
CA SER A 111 -1.36 -17.27 6.04
C SER A 111 -0.38 -17.06 4.89
N ARG A 112 -0.88 -16.85 3.67
CA ARG A 112 -0.04 -16.54 2.50
C ARG A 112 0.67 -15.18 2.63
N MET A 113 -0.01 -14.15 3.15
CA MET A 113 0.62 -12.86 3.45
C MET A 113 1.77 -13.02 4.45
N ARG A 114 1.59 -13.80 5.53
CA ARG A 114 2.64 -14.06 6.53
C ARG A 114 3.86 -14.74 5.92
N ARG A 115 3.67 -15.74 5.04
CA ARG A 115 4.78 -16.38 4.32
C ARG A 115 5.59 -15.38 3.48
N ILE A 116 4.93 -14.45 2.80
CA ILE A 116 5.59 -13.38 2.05
C ILE A 116 6.35 -12.42 2.98
N PHE A 117 5.76 -12.09 4.13
CA PHE A 117 6.41 -11.24 5.13
C PHE A 117 7.66 -11.90 5.72
N GLU A 118 7.59 -13.19 6.05
CA GLU A 118 8.72 -13.99 6.52
C GLU A 118 9.83 -14.02 5.47
N HIS A 119 9.49 -14.35 4.22
CA HIS A 119 10.47 -14.33 3.12
C HIS A 119 11.10 -12.95 2.90
N TYR A 120 10.31 -11.87 2.99
CA TYR A 120 10.81 -10.49 2.85
C TYR A 120 11.82 -10.12 3.93
N VAL A 121 11.58 -10.55 5.18
CA VAL A 121 12.45 -10.26 6.32
C VAL A 121 13.70 -11.15 6.28
N GLU A 122 13.56 -12.44 5.99
CA GLU A 122 14.69 -13.37 6.03
C GLU A 122 15.52 -13.31 4.74
N GLN A 123 14.95 -13.78 3.63
CA GLN A 123 15.67 -13.92 2.37
C GLN A 123 15.84 -12.59 1.66
N GLY A 124 14.81 -11.73 1.71
CA GLY A 124 14.87 -10.40 1.12
C GLY A 124 15.95 -9.52 1.75
N GLU A 125 16.24 -9.68 3.03
CA GLU A 125 17.32 -8.91 3.69
C GLU A 125 18.69 -9.31 3.14
N GLN A 126 18.94 -10.61 2.99
CA GLN A 126 20.18 -11.11 2.40
C GLN A 126 20.35 -10.64 0.95
N GLN A 127 19.29 -10.67 0.15
CA GLN A 127 19.30 -10.16 -1.23
C GLN A 127 19.62 -8.67 -1.28
N ARG A 128 18.99 -7.85 -0.43
CA ARG A 128 19.27 -6.41 -0.34
C ARG A 128 20.72 -6.14 0.07
N LYS A 129 21.26 -6.91 1.01
CA LYS A 129 22.66 -6.77 1.44
C LYS A 129 23.64 -7.08 0.31
N GLN A 130 23.44 -8.18 -0.41
CA GLN A 130 24.27 -8.56 -1.56
C GLN A 130 24.18 -7.54 -2.69
N ALA A 131 22.97 -7.06 -2.99
CA ALA A 131 22.73 -6.02 -3.98
C ALA A 131 23.45 -4.72 -3.61
N TYR A 132 23.41 -4.32 -2.33
CA TYR A 132 24.11 -3.14 -1.83
C TYR A 132 25.63 -3.25 -2.01
N GLU A 133 26.22 -4.37 -1.57
CA GLU A 133 27.66 -4.62 -1.70
C GLU A 133 28.11 -4.64 -3.16
N SER A 134 27.29 -5.26 -4.04
CA SER A 134 27.57 -5.34 -5.48
C SER A 134 27.52 -3.96 -6.14
N LEU A 135 26.48 -3.16 -5.86
CA LEU A 135 26.37 -1.79 -6.37
C LEU A 135 27.52 -0.92 -5.88
N LYS A 136 27.91 -1.06 -4.62
CA LYS A 136 29.02 -0.30 -4.05
C LYS A 136 30.31 -0.58 -4.81
N ALA A 137 30.63 -1.85 -5.03
CA ALA A 137 31.81 -2.25 -5.79
C ALA A 137 31.76 -1.77 -7.25
N GLU A 138 30.59 -1.84 -7.89
CA GLU A 138 30.40 -1.38 -9.26
C GLU A 138 30.61 0.13 -9.40
N VAL A 139 29.98 0.92 -8.52
CA VAL A 139 30.13 2.38 -8.53
C VAL A 139 31.57 2.78 -8.18
N GLU A 140 32.22 2.09 -7.24
CA GLU A 140 33.64 2.31 -6.93
C GLU A 140 34.51 2.11 -8.17
N ALA A 141 34.33 1.00 -8.88
CA ALA A 141 35.08 0.69 -10.09
C ALA A 141 34.86 1.74 -11.19
N ARG A 142 33.61 2.17 -11.40
CA ARG A 142 33.28 3.24 -12.37
C ARG A 142 33.98 4.55 -12.03
N ILE A 143 33.97 4.96 -10.76
CA ILE A 143 34.63 6.21 -10.33
C ILE A 143 36.16 6.08 -10.47
N GLN A 144 36.75 4.97 -10.03
CA GLN A 144 38.20 4.73 -10.16
C GLN A 144 38.64 4.77 -11.63
N GLN A 145 37.84 4.19 -12.54
CA GLN A 145 38.10 4.25 -13.97
C GLN A 145 38.05 5.69 -14.50
N ALA A 146 37.05 6.48 -14.11
CA ALA A 146 36.94 7.88 -14.50
C ALA A 146 38.11 8.74 -13.98
N LEU A 147 38.53 8.53 -12.72
CA LEU A 147 39.67 9.26 -12.15
C LEU A 147 41.00 8.89 -12.82
N LYS A 148 41.22 7.62 -13.16
CA LYS A 148 42.41 7.19 -13.93
C LYS A 148 42.45 7.85 -15.30
N GLN A 149 41.30 8.02 -15.96
CA GLN A 149 41.21 8.72 -17.24
C GLN A 149 41.48 10.22 -17.13
N GLN A 150 41.08 10.88 -16.03
CA GLN A 150 41.28 12.33 -15.85
C GLN A 150 42.65 12.71 -15.24
N MET A 151 43.16 11.93 -14.29
CA MET A 151 44.33 12.30 -13.45
C MET A 151 45.50 11.31 -13.54
N GLY A 152 45.39 10.24 -14.34
CA GLY A 152 46.46 9.26 -14.52
C GLY A 152 46.87 8.58 -13.20
N SER A 153 48.18 8.52 -12.92
CA SER A 153 48.76 7.85 -11.76
C SER A 153 48.52 8.54 -10.40
N LEU A 154 47.96 9.75 -10.37
CA LEU A 154 47.55 10.45 -9.14
C LEU A 154 46.17 9.99 -8.60
N ALA A 155 45.54 9.02 -9.25
CA ALA A 155 44.15 8.60 -8.99
C ALA A 155 43.93 7.70 -7.74
N ASN A 156 44.98 7.33 -6.99
CA ASN A 156 44.88 6.43 -5.82
C ASN A 156 44.30 7.11 -4.56
N MET A 157 43.29 7.96 -4.69
CA MET A 157 42.53 8.49 -3.56
C MET A 157 41.46 7.49 -3.10
N LYS A 158 41.30 7.35 -1.79
CA LYS A 158 40.27 6.51 -1.17
C LYS A 158 38.93 7.23 -1.26
N ILE A 159 37.98 6.67 -2.01
CA ILE A 159 36.69 7.30 -2.28
C ILE A 159 35.63 6.73 -1.35
N ASN A 160 34.91 7.61 -0.65
CA ASN A 160 33.72 7.18 0.07
C ASN A 160 32.52 7.12 -0.88
N VAL A 161 32.32 5.97 -1.52
CA VAL A 161 31.25 5.73 -2.49
C VAL A 161 29.87 6.00 -1.90
N GLU A 162 29.65 5.65 -0.64
CA GLU A 162 28.35 5.75 0.02
C GLU A 162 27.91 7.19 0.25
N SER A 163 28.86 8.13 0.30
CA SER A 163 28.56 9.56 0.40
C SER A 163 28.16 10.21 -0.94
N GLN A 164 28.31 9.49 -2.06
CA GLN A 164 28.05 10.05 -3.39
C GLN A 164 26.54 10.09 -3.68
N PRO A 165 25.98 11.23 -4.13
CA PRO A 165 24.56 11.35 -4.48
C PRO A 165 24.10 10.32 -5.52
N GLN A 166 24.96 10.02 -6.50
CA GLN A 166 24.67 9.02 -7.54
C GLN A 166 24.47 7.62 -6.96
N PHE A 167 25.34 7.18 -6.04
CA PHE A 167 25.19 5.89 -5.38
C PHE A 167 23.86 5.81 -4.61
N GLN A 168 23.52 6.87 -3.88
CA GLN A 168 22.26 6.94 -3.13
C GLN A 168 21.03 6.86 -4.05
N GLU A 169 21.09 7.46 -5.24
CA GLU A 169 20.00 7.38 -6.21
C GLU A 169 19.87 6.00 -6.85
N GLU A 170 20.98 5.41 -7.32
CA GLU A 170 21.00 4.05 -7.88
C GLU A 170 20.53 3.03 -6.84
N TRP A 171 20.95 3.19 -5.58
CA TRP A 171 20.51 2.34 -4.47
C TRP A 171 19.01 2.43 -4.23
N ARG A 172 18.43 3.64 -4.20
CA ARG A 172 16.97 3.83 -4.05
C ARG A 172 16.20 3.16 -5.18
N ARG A 173 16.67 3.26 -6.43
CA ARG A 173 16.03 2.64 -7.60
C ARG A 173 16.06 1.11 -7.51
N MET A 174 17.21 0.55 -7.15
CA MET A 174 17.35 -0.90 -6.99
C MET A 174 16.53 -1.44 -5.82
N LEU A 175 16.49 -0.74 -4.68
CA LEU A 175 15.60 -1.10 -3.57
C LEU A 175 14.13 -1.13 -4.00
N ALA A 176 13.68 -0.13 -4.75
CA ALA A 176 12.32 -0.10 -5.28
C ALA A 176 12.04 -1.31 -6.19
N GLN A 177 13.01 -1.71 -7.01
CA GLN A 177 12.89 -2.91 -7.86
C GLN A 177 12.80 -4.21 -7.07
N LEU A 178 13.62 -4.36 -6.03
CA LEU A 178 13.56 -5.53 -5.15
C LEU A 178 12.21 -5.59 -4.40
N ASP A 179 11.72 -4.46 -3.91
CA ASP A 179 10.44 -4.38 -3.21
C ASP A 179 9.23 -4.61 -4.14
N MET A 180 9.32 -4.24 -5.42
CA MET A 180 8.20 -4.32 -6.38
C MET A 180 7.62 -5.74 -6.51
N GLN A 181 8.46 -6.76 -6.47
CA GLN A 181 8.00 -8.17 -6.56
C GLN A 181 7.09 -8.53 -5.38
N TYR A 182 7.50 -8.15 -4.16
CA TYR A 182 6.69 -8.37 -2.97
C TYR A 182 5.42 -7.52 -2.95
N ILE A 183 5.50 -6.26 -3.39
CA ILE A 183 4.36 -5.35 -3.45
C ILE A 183 3.30 -5.88 -4.42
N SER A 184 3.70 -6.42 -5.57
CA SER A 184 2.76 -6.97 -6.56
C SER A 184 1.92 -8.10 -5.96
N VAL A 185 2.58 -9.10 -5.36
CA VAL A 185 1.87 -10.26 -4.78
C VAL A 185 1.06 -9.84 -3.54
N LEU A 186 1.59 -8.93 -2.71
CA LEU A 186 0.83 -8.38 -1.60
C LEU A 186 -0.45 -7.68 -2.06
N ASN A 187 -0.40 -6.94 -3.18
CA ASN A 187 -1.57 -6.27 -3.75
C ASN A 187 -2.60 -7.27 -4.29
N GLU A 188 -2.18 -8.41 -4.83
CA GLU A 188 -3.09 -9.50 -5.21
C GLU A 188 -3.82 -10.05 -3.98
N TYR A 189 -3.10 -10.31 -2.89
CA TYR A 189 -3.71 -10.76 -1.64
C TYR A 189 -4.64 -9.72 -1.01
N LYS A 190 -4.31 -8.42 -1.12
CA LYS A 190 -5.23 -7.35 -0.70
C LYS A 190 -6.52 -7.37 -1.51
N LYS A 191 -6.44 -7.53 -2.82
CA LYS A 191 -7.63 -7.64 -3.69
C LYS A 191 -8.47 -8.86 -3.35
N GLU A 192 -7.83 -10.01 -3.16
CA GLU A 192 -8.51 -11.24 -2.73
C GLU A 192 -9.21 -11.04 -1.39
N LEU A 193 -8.54 -10.41 -0.42
CA LEU A 193 -9.11 -10.12 0.90
C LEU A 193 -10.30 -9.14 0.84
N SER A 194 -10.26 -8.16 -0.06
CA SER A 194 -11.38 -7.24 -0.30
C SER A 194 -12.60 -7.95 -0.89
N ALA A 195 -12.41 -9.03 -1.65
CA ALA A 195 -13.48 -9.80 -2.27
C ALA A 195 -14.17 -10.80 -1.32
N ILE A 196 -13.58 -11.08 -0.16
CA ILE A 196 -14.16 -12.00 0.84
C ILE A 196 -15.23 -11.27 1.67
N SER A 197 -16.38 -11.93 1.87
CA SER A 197 -17.50 -11.43 2.69
C SER A 197 -17.25 -11.49 4.20
#